data_AF-A0A9W6WIL3-F1
#
_entry.id   AF-A0A9W6WIL3-F1
#
_cell.length_a   1.000
_cell.length_b   1.000
_cell.length_c   1.000
_cell.angle_alpha   90.00
_cell.angle_beta   90.00
_cell.angle_gamma   90.00
#
_symmetry.space_group_name_H-M   'P 1'
#
loop_
_entity.id
_entity.type
_entity.pdbx_description
1 polymer ?
#
loop_
_entity_poly.entity_id
_entity_poly.type
_entity_poly.pdbx_seq_one_letter_code
_entity_poly.pdbx_strand_id
1 'polypeptide(L)'
;MRRDTVFVPSTKEELLASQHTNDIYEAVHDTPIWSLAKIIGQQLGGLQLYLATNATGQPHPGWSKLGKSHYNPSSPVFEPKQWWFIVLSDIGIISTLTVVYLWYSTFGWFNVMINWFFPWLWVNHWLVFVTFLQHTDPTLPHYEPDQWNFAKGAAATIDREFGFVGQHIFHDIIETHVLHHYASRIPFYHGREATAAIKKVMGEHYRHTDESMWVSLWKVMRSCQFVDGEDGILMFRNTNHIGVGAGENL
;
A
#
# COMPACT_ATOMS: atom_id res chain seq x y z
N MET A 1 8.65 9.43 9.01
CA MET A 1 7.51 8.64 8.47
C MET A 1 6.18 8.79 9.22
N ARG A 2 6.00 9.76 10.16
CA ARG A 2 4.72 9.88 10.92
C ARG A 2 3.52 10.39 10.09
N ARG A 3 3.73 10.75 8.83
CA ARG A 3 2.68 11.25 7.91
C ARG A 3 2.26 10.21 6.87
N ASP A 4 2.99 9.11 6.74
CA ASP A 4 2.69 8.03 5.79
C ASP A 4 1.61 7.13 6.40
N THR A 5 0.47 6.91 5.75
CA THR A 5 -0.69 6.27 6.39
C THR A 5 -0.74 4.75 6.25
N VAL A 6 -0.13 4.21 5.19
CA VAL A 6 -0.13 2.79 4.82
C VAL A 6 1.17 2.48 4.07
N PHE A 7 1.59 1.20 4.08
CA PHE A 7 2.89 0.76 3.58
C PHE A 7 4.06 1.46 4.27
N VAL A 8 3.90 1.83 5.54
CA VAL A 8 4.96 2.42 6.36
C VAL A 8 6.06 1.37 6.55
N PRO A 9 7.27 1.60 6.01
CA PRO A 9 8.33 0.63 6.10
C PRO A 9 8.97 0.65 7.49
N SER A 10 9.58 -0.47 7.86
CA SER A 10 10.43 -0.54 9.04
C SER A 10 11.70 0.27 8.86
N THR A 11 12.22 0.85 9.93
CA THR A 11 13.58 1.40 9.91
C THR A 11 14.62 0.29 10.01
N LYS A 12 15.89 0.62 9.73
CA LYS A 12 17.01 -0.31 9.92
C LYS A 12 17.07 -0.85 11.36
N GLU A 13 16.88 0.00 12.36
CA GLU A 13 16.92 -0.37 13.78
C GLU A 13 15.79 -1.33 14.14
N GLU A 14 14.58 -1.09 13.62
CA GLU A 14 13.43 -1.98 13.83
C GLU A 14 13.66 -3.36 13.18
N LEU A 15 14.27 -3.39 11.99
CA LEU A 15 14.64 -4.65 11.33
C LEU A 15 15.66 -5.44 12.15
N LEU A 16 16.75 -4.80 12.57
CA LEU A 16 17.80 -5.41 13.39
C LEU A 16 17.23 -5.95 14.71
N ALA A 17 16.37 -5.18 15.38
CA ALA A 17 15.69 -5.63 16.60
C ALA A 17 14.80 -6.87 16.35
N SER A 18 14.15 -6.95 15.18
CA SER A 18 13.33 -8.11 14.82
C SER A 18 14.14 -9.37 14.54
N GLN A 19 15.34 -9.22 13.94
CA GLN A 19 16.25 -10.35 13.69
C GLN A 19 16.76 -10.94 15.00
N HIS A 20 17.20 -10.10 15.93
CA HIS A 20 17.67 -10.55 17.26
C HIS A 20 16.61 -11.25 18.12
N THR A 21 15.32 -11.10 17.78
CA THR A 21 14.21 -11.65 18.57
C THR A 21 13.49 -12.79 17.87
N ASN A 22 13.84 -13.11 16.61
CA ASN A 22 13.13 -14.10 15.81
C ASN A 22 14.06 -14.84 14.83
N ASP A 23 14.67 -15.93 15.32
CA ASP A 23 15.58 -16.79 14.55
C ASP A 23 15.01 -17.29 13.22
N ILE A 24 13.68 -17.53 13.16
CA ILE A 24 13.02 -17.96 11.92
C ILE A 24 13.03 -16.82 10.90
N TYR A 25 12.76 -15.60 11.34
CA TYR A 25 12.78 -14.43 10.46
C TYR A 25 14.19 -14.19 9.91
N GLU A 26 15.21 -14.22 10.77
CA GLU A 26 16.61 -14.11 10.35
C GLU A 26 16.94 -15.14 9.26
N ALA A 27 16.57 -16.41 9.46
CA ALA A 27 16.93 -17.51 8.56
C ALA A 27 16.21 -17.53 7.20
N VAL A 28 15.03 -16.88 7.06
CA VAL A 28 14.21 -17.05 5.84
C VAL A 28 13.87 -15.75 5.11
N HIS A 29 14.09 -14.58 5.72
CA HIS A 29 13.56 -13.31 5.22
C HIS A 29 14.10 -12.86 3.85
N ASP A 30 15.27 -13.36 3.45
CA ASP A 30 15.98 -13.11 2.19
C ASP A 30 15.60 -14.10 1.07
N THR A 31 14.94 -15.20 1.43
CA THR A 31 14.63 -16.28 0.49
C THR A 31 13.53 -15.88 -0.51
N PRO A 32 13.61 -16.36 -1.77
CA PRO A 32 12.54 -16.19 -2.75
C PRO A 32 11.19 -16.76 -2.29
N ILE A 33 11.19 -17.88 -1.56
CA ILE A 33 9.95 -18.52 -1.11
C ILE A 33 9.22 -17.69 -0.06
N TRP A 34 9.97 -17.05 0.85
CA TRP A 34 9.40 -16.10 1.81
C TRP A 34 8.80 -14.89 1.09
N SER A 35 9.50 -14.36 0.09
CA SER A 35 9.02 -13.24 -0.71
C SER A 35 7.73 -13.59 -1.46
N LEU A 36 7.64 -14.79 -2.03
CA LEU A 36 6.43 -15.30 -2.66
C LEU A 36 5.28 -15.47 -1.65
N ALA A 37 5.55 -16.04 -0.48
CA ALA A 37 4.54 -16.19 0.58
C ALA A 37 4.00 -14.84 1.06
N LYS A 38 4.88 -13.83 1.24
CA LYS A 38 4.48 -12.45 1.54
C LYS A 38 3.59 -11.87 0.45
N ILE A 39 3.95 -12.03 -0.82
CA ILE A 39 3.12 -11.57 -1.95
C ILE A 39 1.74 -12.21 -1.88
N ILE A 40 1.66 -13.54 -1.79
CA ILE A 40 0.37 -14.25 -1.75
C ILE A 40 -0.48 -13.78 -0.56
N GLY A 41 0.11 -13.71 0.64
CA GLY A 41 -0.59 -13.24 1.83
C GLY A 41 -1.06 -11.78 1.71
N GLN A 42 -0.21 -10.89 1.21
CA GLN A 42 -0.53 -9.48 1.01
C GLN A 42 -1.66 -9.32 -0.01
N GLN A 43 -1.59 -10.00 -1.16
CA GLN A 43 -2.57 -9.86 -2.23
C GLN A 43 -3.94 -10.46 -1.89
N LEU A 44 -3.99 -11.53 -1.08
CA LEU A 44 -5.24 -12.19 -0.72
C LEU A 44 -5.87 -11.68 0.59
N GLY A 45 -5.06 -11.19 1.53
CA GLY A 45 -5.53 -10.83 2.88
C GLY A 45 -4.98 -9.52 3.43
N GLY A 46 -4.05 -8.86 2.74
CA GLY A 46 -3.37 -7.65 3.22
C GLY A 46 -4.33 -6.51 3.54
N LEU A 47 -5.29 -6.23 2.65
CA LEU A 47 -6.31 -5.18 2.89
C LEU A 47 -7.15 -5.49 4.12
N GLN A 48 -7.62 -6.74 4.26
CA GLN A 48 -8.46 -7.13 5.40
C GLN A 48 -7.70 -7.05 6.73
N LEU A 49 -6.42 -7.43 6.72
CA LEU A 49 -5.54 -7.30 7.88
C LEU A 49 -5.25 -5.82 8.22
N TYR A 50 -5.05 -4.97 7.21
CA TYR A 50 -4.90 -3.52 7.38
C TYR A 50 -6.15 -2.92 8.01
N LEU A 51 -7.34 -3.21 7.46
CA LEU A 51 -8.60 -2.73 8.01
C LEU A 51 -8.80 -3.21 9.45
N ALA A 52 -8.55 -4.48 9.75
CA ALA A 52 -8.77 -5.04 11.09
C ALA A 52 -7.75 -4.56 12.15
N THR A 53 -6.53 -4.19 11.76
CA THR A 53 -5.43 -4.00 12.73
C THR A 53 -4.48 -2.82 12.50
N ASN A 54 -4.69 -2.05 11.43
CA ASN A 54 -3.77 -1.05 10.92
C ASN A 54 -2.37 -1.63 10.59
N ALA A 55 -2.32 -2.86 10.07
CA ALA A 55 -1.07 -3.52 9.69
C ALA A 55 -0.34 -2.75 8.59
N THR A 56 0.97 -2.48 8.74
CA THR A 56 1.76 -1.61 7.85
C THR A 56 1.30 -0.15 7.82
N GLY A 57 0.41 0.26 8.72
CA GLY A 57 0.02 1.67 8.91
C GLY A 57 0.85 2.37 9.99
N GLN A 58 0.47 3.60 10.31
CA GLN A 58 1.16 4.40 11.33
C GLN A 58 1.19 3.74 12.71
N PRO A 59 2.29 3.91 13.46
CA PRO A 59 2.33 3.51 14.85
C PRO A 59 1.46 4.46 15.70
N HIS A 60 0.59 3.86 16.52
CA HIS A 60 -0.17 4.57 17.55
C HIS A 60 0.18 3.98 18.92
N PRO A 61 1.21 4.53 19.61
CA PRO A 61 1.61 4.05 20.94
C PRO A 61 0.44 4.08 21.92
N GLY A 62 0.34 3.06 22.78
CA GLY A 62 -0.74 2.93 23.76
C GLY A 62 -2.04 2.32 23.22
N TRP A 63 -2.13 2.01 21.92
CA TRP A 63 -3.30 1.35 21.33
C TRP A 63 -3.02 -0.12 20.99
N SER A 64 -3.98 -0.98 21.30
CA SER A 64 -3.94 -2.39 20.87
C SER A 64 -4.13 -2.51 19.35
N LYS A 65 -3.76 -3.65 18.75
CA LYS A 65 -3.99 -3.90 17.31
C LYS A 65 -5.45 -3.71 16.92
N LEU A 66 -6.38 -4.27 17.68
CA LEU A 66 -7.82 -4.13 17.44
C LEU A 66 -8.33 -2.72 17.75
N GLY A 67 -7.73 -2.00 18.71
CA GLY A 67 -8.07 -0.61 19.00
C GLY A 67 -7.81 0.32 17.82
N LYS A 68 -6.80 -0.01 16.99
CA LYS A 68 -6.47 0.70 15.74
C LYS A 68 -7.29 0.24 14.52
N SER A 69 -8.22 -0.70 14.69
CA SER A 69 -9.08 -1.17 13.61
C SER A 69 -9.81 -0.03 12.91
N HIS A 70 -9.93 -0.11 11.60
CA HIS A 70 -10.74 0.80 10.80
C HIS A 70 -12.25 0.60 11.04
N TYR A 71 -12.64 -0.51 11.65
CA TYR A 71 -14.00 -0.80 12.12
C TYR A 71 -14.28 -0.27 13.54
N ASN A 72 -13.32 0.42 14.17
CA ASN A 72 -13.52 1.07 15.45
C ASN A 72 -13.73 2.57 15.21
N PRO A 73 -14.94 3.11 15.42
CA PRO A 73 -15.22 4.55 15.25
C PRO A 73 -14.35 5.47 16.13
N SER A 74 -13.81 4.94 17.23
CA SER A 74 -12.90 5.65 18.14
C SER A 74 -11.42 5.34 17.88
N SER A 75 -11.09 4.73 16.74
CA SER A 75 -9.71 4.41 16.35
C SER A 75 -8.87 5.69 16.22
N PRO A 76 -7.59 5.68 16.64
CA PRO A 76 -6.70 6.83 16.49
C PRO A 76 -6.31 7.13 15.04
N VAL A 77 -6.69 6.25 14.10
CA VAL A 77 -6.48 6.44 12.65
C VAL A 77 -7.41 7.50 12.08
N PHE A 78 -8.55 7.78 12.73
CA PHE A 78 -9.55 8.72 12.26
C PHE A 78 -9.64 9.98 13.11
N GLU A 79 -10.12 11.06 12.51
CA GLU A 79 -10.50 12.26 13.24
C GLU A 79 -11.86 12.07 13.93
N PRO A 80 -12.09 12.66 15.11
CA PRO A 80 -13.36 12.50 15.84
C PRO A 80 -14.62 12.87 15.03
N LYS A 81 -14.50 13.80 14.08
CA LYS A 81 -15.61 14.21 13.20
C LYS A 81 -16.05 13.12 12.22
N GLN A 82 -15.23 12.10 12.00
CA GLN A 82 -15.51 11.00 11.07
C GLN A 82 -16.30 9.85 11.70
N TRP A 83 -16.53 9.89 13.01
CA TRP A 83 -17.12 8.81 13.80
C TRP A 83 -18.40 8.22 13.17
N TRP A 84 -19.35 9.08 12.78
CA TRP A 84 -20.61 8.62 12.17
C TRP A 84 -20.42 8.00 10.79
N PHE A 85 -19.41 8.43 10.01
CA PHE A 85 -19.10 7.80 8.73
C PHE A 85 -18.57 6.38 8.92
N ILE A 86 -17.78 6.14 9.96
CA ILE A 86 -17.30 4.78 10.29
C ILE A 86 -18.48 3.89 10.71
N VAL A 87 -19.35 4.37 11.60
CA VAL A 87 -20.55 3.61 12.00
C VAL A 87 -21.43 3.27 10.80
N LEU A 88 -21.69 4.22 9.90
CA LEU A 88 -22.47 3.96 8.68
C LEU A 88 -21.78 2.96 7.76
N SER A 89 -20.45 3.02 7.64
CA SER A 89 -19.66 2.04 6.88
C SER A 89 -19.81 0.64 7.48
N ASP A 90 -19.69 0.49 8.80
CA ASP A 90 -19.80 -0.79 9.50
C ASP A 90 -21.21 -1.40 9.35
N ILE A 91 -22.26 -0.57 9.43
CA ILE A 91 -23.64 -1.00 9.13
C ILE A 91 -23.74 -1.51 7.68
N GLY A 92 -23.11 -0.83 6.72
CA GLY A 92 -23.06 -1.26 5.33
C GLY A 92 -22.36 -2.61 5.14
N ILE A 93 -21.26 -2.83 5.85
CA ILE A 93 -20.53 -4.11 5.84
C ILE A 93 -21.40 -5.23 6.42
N ILE A 94 -22.00 -5.03 7.60
CA ILE A 94 -22.89 -6.01 8.24
C ILE A 94 -24.09 -6.34 7.33
N SER A 95 -24.67 -5.31 6.70
CA SER A 95 -25.78 -5.49 5.75
C SER A 95 -25.36 -6.33 4.55
N THR A 96 -24.18 -6.06 3.98
CA THR A 96 -23.63 -6.84 2.86
C THR A 96 -23.38 -8.28 3.26
N LEU A 97 -22.76 -8.53 4.41
CA LEU A 97 -22.53 -9.88 4.93
C LEU A 97 -23.84 -10.63 5.16
N THR A 98 -24.88 -9.93 5.63
CA THR A 98 -26.23 -10.51 5.79
C THR A 98 -26.82 -10.91 4.43
N VAL A 99 -26.73 -10.05 3.41
CA VAL A 99 -27.20 -10.37 2.06
C VAL A 99 -26.45 -11.57 1.48
N VAL A 100 -25.13 -11.64 1.64
CA VAL A 100 -24.30 -12.76 1.18
C VAL A 100 -24.67 -14.05 1.90
N TYR A 101 -24.93 -13.99 3.21
CA TYR A 101 -25.39 -15.15 3.99
C TYR A 101 -26.77 -15.66 3.52
N LEU A 102 -27.71 -14.76 3.26
CA LEU A 102 -29.03 -15.11 2.72
C LEU A 102 -28.92 -15.68 1.29
N TRP A 103 -28.03 -15.11 0.47
CA TRP A 103 -27.71 -15.64 -0.85
C TRP A 103 -27.19 -17.07 -0.73
N TYR A 104 -26.19 -17.32 0.12
CA TYR A 104 -25.66 -18.65 0.38
C TYR A 104 -26.75 -19.64 0.80
N SER A 105 -27.62 -19.23 1.72
CA SER A 105 -28.72 -20.07 2.22
C SER A 105 -29.76 -20.41 1.14
N THR A 106 -29.91 -19.56 0.12
CA THR A 106 -30.91 -19.72 -0.95
C THR A 106 -30.36 -20.46 -2.16
N PHE A 107 -29.15 -20.12 -2.60
CA PHE A 107 -28.58 -20.58 -3.88
C PHE A 107 -27.33 -21.46 -3.72
N GLY A 108 -26.89 -21.69 -2.49
CA GLY A 108 -25.77 -22.57 -2.15
C GLY A 108 -24.39 -21.94 -2.32
N TRP A 109 -23.40 -22.63 -1.76
CA TRP A 109 -21.99 -22.20 -1.69
C TRP A 109 -21.37 -21.90 -3.05
N PHE A 110 -21.53 -22.80 -4.03
CA PHE A 110 -20.91 -22.66 -5.33
C PHE A 110 -21.34 -21.37 -6.04
N ASN A 111 -22.62 -21.01 -5.92
CA ASN A 111 -23.15 -19.80 -6.53
C ASN A 111 -22.53 -18.53 -5.92
N VAL A 112 -22.43 -18.46 -4.59
CA VAL A 112 -21.78 -17.33 -3.89
C VAL A 112 -20.29 -17.25 -4.21
N MET A 113 -19.61 -18.38 -4.32
CA MET A 113 -18.18 -18.41 -4.61
C MET A 113 -17.85 -17.79 -5.97
N ILE A 114 -18.55 -18.23 -7.01
CA ILE A 114 -18.28 -17.78 -8.39
C ILE A 114 -18.76 -16.35 -8.62
N ASN A 115 -19.94 -15.99 -8.11
CA ASN A 115 -20.57 -14.70 -8.45
C ASN A 115 -20.23 -13.56 -7.48
N TRP A 116 -19.77 -13.87 -6.26
CA TRP A 116 -19.46 -12.85 -5.26
C TRP A 116 -18.04 -12.95 -4.72
N PHE A 117 -17.63 -14.11 -4.19
CA PHE A 117 -16.35 -14.22 -3.50
C PHE A 117 -15.15 -14.01 -4.42
N PHE A 118 -15.08 -14.67 -5.59
CA PHE A 118 -13.96 -14.49 -6.51
C PHE A 118 -13.90 -13.07 -7.10
N PRO A 119 -15.00 -12.45 -7.56
CA PRO A 119 -14.99 -11.03 -7.94
C PRO A 119 -14.54 -10.10 -6.80
N TRP A 120 -15.04 -10.31 -5.58
CA TRP A 120 -14.63 -9.55 -4.39
C TRP A 120 -13.12 -9.72 -4.13
N LEU A 121 -12.61 -10.94 -4.19
CA LEU A 121 -11.19 -11.24 -4.01
C LEU A 121 -10.33 -10.56 -5.08
N TRP A 122 -10.80 -10.53 -6.34
CA TRP A 122 -10.11 -9.87 -7.45
C TRP A 122 -10.02 -8.36 -7.23
N VAL A 123 -11.11 -7.71 -6.80
CA VAL A 123 -11.10 -6.28 -6.44
C VAL A 123 -10.11 -6.00 -5.30
N ASN A 124 -10.10 -6.84 -4.26
CA ASN A 124 -9.15 -6.71 -3.15
C ASN A 124 -7.70 -6.85 -3.63
N HIS A 125 -7.43 -7.86 -4.47
CA HIS A 125 -6.11 -8.06 -5.05
C HIS A 125 -5.65 -6.83 -5.84
N TRP A 126 -6.46 -6.31 -6.77
CA TRP A 126 -6.06 -5.14 -7.56
C TRP A 126 -5.87 -3.89 -6.74
N LEU A 127 -6.71 -3.66 -5.73
CA LEU A 127 -6.54 -2.52 -4.82
C LEU A 127 -5.18 -2.59 -4.13
N VAL A 128 -4.82 -3.75 -3.57
CA VAL A 128 -3.52 -3.94 -2.92
C VAL A 128 -2.38 -3.85 -3.92
N PHE A 129 -2.47 -4.53 -5.06
CA PHE A 129 -1.43 -4.59 -6.08
C PHE A 129 -1.05 -3.19 -6.60
N VAL A 130 -2.06 -2.41 -7.01
CA VAL A 130 -1.88 -1.07 -7.59
C VAL A 130 -1.34 -0.11 -6.54
N THR A 131 -1.99 -0.01 -5.38
CA THR A 131 -1.60 0.95 -4.34
C THR A 131 -0.24 0.63 -3.74
N PHE A 132 0.11 -0.65 -3.54
CA PHE A 132 1.44 -1.04 -3.08
C PHE A 132 2.52 -0.58 -4.05
N LEU A 133 2.35 -0.86 -5.34
CA LEU A 133 3.36 -0.51 -6.35
C LEU A 133 3.46 0.99 -6.61
N GLN A 134 2.40 1.73 -6.38
CA GLN A 134 2.39 3.20 -6.45
C GLN A 134 3.11 3.85 -5.27
N HIS A 135 3.12 3.20 -4.11
CA HIS A 135 3.64 3.75 -2.85
C HIS A 135 4.91 3.07 -2.36
N THR A 136 5.40 2.07 -3.07
CA THR A 136 6.59 1.32 -2.68
C THR A 136 7.47 1.10 -3.91
N ASP A 137 8.65 1.72 -3.89
CA ASP A 137 9.67 1.58 -4.91
C ASP A 137 11.02 2.08 -4.35
N PRO A 138 12.18 1.49 -4.71
CA PRO A 138 13.49 1.93 -4.22
C PRO A 138 13.83 3.40 -4.52
N THR A 139 13.15 3.99 -5.50
CA THR A 139 13.36 5.38 -5.92
C THR A 139 12.51 6.38 -5.14
N LEU A 140 11.61 5.93 -4.26
CA LEU A 140 10.74 6.79 -3.47
C LEU A 140 11.36 7.10 -2.09
N PRO A 141 11.38 8.38 -1.69
CA PRO A 141 11.82 8.78 -0.37
C PRO A 141 10.70 8.66 0.66
N HIS A 142 11.11 8.39 1.89
CA HIS A 142 10.32 8.52 3.11
C HIS A 142 10.89 9.66 3.95
N TYR A 143 10.02 10.54 4.45
CA TYR A 143 10.46 11.75 5.15
C TYR A 143 10.16 11.70 6.64
N GLU A 144 11.12 12.15 7.44
CA GLU A 144 10.88 12.52 8.83
C GLU A 144 10.01 13.79 8.95
N PRO A 145 9.35 14.01 10.10
CA PRO A 145 8.37 15.09 10.22
C PRO A 145 8.90 16.50 9.95
N ASP A 146 10.19 16.75 10.20
CA ASP A 146 10.90 18.01 9.96
C ASP A 146 11.20 18.23 8.47
N GLN A 147 11.47 17.16 7.72
CA GLN A 147 11.70 17.21 6.28
C GLN A 147 10.42 17.19 5.45
N TRP A 148 9.31 16.73 6.03
CA TRP A 148 8.05 16.53 5.34
C TRP A 148 7.28 17.84 5.12
N ASN A 149 6.77 18.01 3.91
CA ASN A 149 5.69 18.95 3.60
C ASN A 149 4.74 18.31 2.59
N PHE A 150 3.58 18.94 2.35
CA PHE A 150 2.57 18.39 1.43
C PHE A 150 3.14 18.10 0.04
N ALA A 151 3.96 19.00 -0.52
CA ALA A 151 4.49 18.82 -1.86
C ALA A 151 5.46 17.63 -1.96
N LYS A 152 6.34 17.44 -0.97
CA LYS A 152 7.24 16.28 -0.87
C LYS A 152 6.46 14.98 -0.63
N GLY A 153 5.46 15.01 0.26
CA GLY A 153 4.61 13.86 0.53
C GLY A 153 3.82 13.42 -0.70
N ALA A 154 3.22 14.36 -1.43
CA ALA A 154 2.49 14.09 -2.66
C ALA A 154 3.41 13.61 -3.81
N ALA A 155 4.67 14.02 -3.82
CA ALA A 155 5.68 13.53 -4.77
C ALA A 155 6.17 12.10 -4.47
N ALA A 156 5.97 11.59 -3.24
CA ALA A 156 6.48 10.29 -2.79
C ALA A 156 5.62 9.12 -3.30
N THR A 157 5.39 9.10 -4.61
CA THR A 157 4.63 8.08 -5.31
C THR A 157 5.11 7.98 -6.76
N ILE A 158 4.81 6.88 -7.44
CA ILE A 158 5.30 6.58 -8.79
C ILE A 158 4.14 6.22 -9.72
N ASP A 159 4.12 6.82 -10.91
CA ASP A 159 3.20 6.42 -11.97
C ASP A 159 3.74 5.20 -12.71
N ARG A 160 2.85 4.26 -13.06
CA ARG A 160 3.23 3.03 -13.78
C ARG A 160 2.38 2.86 -15.03
N GLU A 161 2.89 2.15 -16.02
CA GLU A 161 2.13 1.83 -17.21
C GLU A 161 1.48 0.44 -17.10
N PHE A 162 0.18 0.37 -17.40
CA PHE A 162 -0.54 -0.89 -17.55
C PHE A 162 -1.30 -0.98 -18.89
N GLY A 163 -0.79 -0.26 -19.89
CA GLY A 163 -1.23 -0.30 -21.27
C GLY A 163 -2.74 -0.11 -21.43
N PHE A 164 -3.36 -0.93 -22.28
CA PHE A 164 -4.80 -0.87 -22.53
C PHE A 164 -5.63 -1.07 -21.25
N VAL A 165 -5.19 -1.95 -20.36
CA VAL A 165 -5.95 -2.28 -19.14
C VAL A 165 -5.95 -1.09 -18.18
N GLY A 166 -4.78 -0.46 -17.97
CA GLY A 166 -4.67 0.74 -17.15
C GLY A 166 -5.56 1.87 -17.68
N GLN A 167 -5.45 2.17 -18.98
CA GLN A 167 -6.20 3.26 -19.59
C GLN A 167 -7.72 3.04 -19.63
N HIS A 168 -8.18 1.84 -20.02
CA HIS A 168 -9.59 1.63 -20.35
C HIS A 168 -10.39 0.84 -19.30
N ILE A 169 -9.73 0.00 -18.51
CA ILE A 169 -10.41 -0.80 -17.47
C ILE A 169 -10.23 -0.14 -16.10
N PHE A 170 -9.03 0.34 -15.81
CA PHE A 170 -8.72 1.03 -14.55
C PHE A 170 -8.78 2.55 -14.65
N HIS A 171 -9.18 3.10 -15.79
CA HIS A 171 -9.43 4.53 -15.99
C HIS A 171 -8.24 5.40 -15.57
N ASP A 172 -7.03 5.06 -16.02
CA ASP A 172 -5.78 5.81 -15.78
C ASP A 172 -5.39 5.99 -14.30
N ILE A 173 -6.00 5.25 -13.36
CA ILE A 173 -5.64 5.32 -11.94
C ILE A 173 -4.19 4.87 -11.69
N ILE A 174 -3.62 4.04 -12.56
CA ILE A 174 -2.25 3.53 -12.47
C ILE A 174 -1.26 4.56 -13.05
N GLU A 175 -1.64 5.18 -14.17
CA GLU A 175 -0.82 6.07 -14.98
C GLU A 175 -0.81 7.53 -14.50
N THR A 176 -1.74 7.92 -13.62
CA THR A 176 -1.94 9.33 -13.20
C THR A 176 -2.02 9.52 -11.69
N HIS A 177 -1.40 8.62 -10.93
CA HIS A 177 -1.48 8.58 -9.48
C HIS A 177 -0.68 9.68 -8.78
N VAL A 178 0.47 10.07 -9.29
CA VAL A 178 1.21 11.26 -8.80
C VAL A 178 0.30 12.49 -8.85
N LEU A 179 -0.44 12.66 -9.94
CA LEU A 179 -1.45 13.71 -10.04
C LEU A 179 -2.55 13.53 -8.99
N HIS A 180 -3.06 12.32 -8.79
CA HIS A 180 -4.08 12.07 -7.78
C HIS A 180 -3.66 12.57 -6.39
N HIS A 181 -2.39 12.42 -6.00
CA HIS A 181 -1.87 12.94 -4.73
C HIS A 181 -1.83 14.47 -4.65
N TYR A 182 -1.50 15.15 -5.74
CA TYR A 182 -1.51 16.62 -5.78
C TYR A 182 -2.92 17.21 -5.90
N ALA A 183 -3.78 16.61 -6.71
CA ALA A 183 -5.08 17.16 -7.08
C ALA A 183 -6.13 16.07 -7.36
N SER A 184 -6.46 15.29 -6.32
CA SER A 184 -7.44 14.18 -6.37
C SER A 184 -8.86 14.52 -6.85
N ARG A 185 -9.21 15.81 -6.93
CA ARG A 185 -10.51 16.27 -7.44
C ARG A 185 -10.60 16.33 -8.97
N ILE A 186 -9.46 16.27 -9.67
CA ILE A 186 -9.45 16.24 -11.13
C ILE A 186 -9.98 14.87 -11.58
N PRO A 187 -11.00 14.82 -12.44
CA PRO A 187 -11.54 13.56 -12.90
C PRO A 187 -10.56 12.87 -13.87
N PHE A 188 -10.61 11.53 -13.92
CA PHE A 188 -9.64 10.73 -14.69
C PHE A 188 -9.55 11.09 -16.17
N TYR A 189 -10.65 11.53 -16.80
CA TYR A 189 -10.66 11.92 -18.22
C TYR A 189 -9.88 13.22 -18.51
N HIS A 190 -9.52 14.00 -17.49
CA HIS A 190 -8.52 15.08 -17.56
C HIS A 190 -7.18 14.70 -16.90
N GLY A 191 -7.05 13.48 -16.39
CA GLY A 191 -5.88 13.01 -15.65
C GLY A 191 -4.60 13.11 -16.46
N ARG A 192 -4.60 12.60 -17.70
CA ARG A 192 -3.40 12.64 -18.56
C ARG A 192 -2.93 14.07 -18.89
N GLU A 193 -3.87 14.98 -19.13
CA GLU A 193 -3.56 16.41 -19.39
C GLU A 193 -2.90 17.05 -18.16
N ALA A 194 -3.50 16.88 -16.99
CA ALA A 194 -2.98 17.44 -15.75
C ALA A 194 -1.66 16.76 -15.31
N THR A 195 -1.49 15.45 -15.55
CA THR A 195 -0.22 14.75 -15.32
C THR A 195 0.88 15.31 -16.21
N ALA A 196 0.59 15.62 -17.48
CA ALA A 196 1.56 16.27 -18.37
C ALA A 196 1.98 17.67 -17.86
N ALA A 197 1.08 18.41 -17.20
CA ALA A 197 1.41 19.68 -16.55
C ALA A 197 2.28 19.47 -15.29
N ILE A 198 1.94 18.50 -14.43
CA ILE A 198 2.70 18.17 -13.22
C ILE A 198 4.12 17.72 -13.56
N LYS A 199 4.29 16.86 -14.58
CA LYS A 199 5.61 16.42 -15.08
C LYS A 199 6.54 17.59 -15.38
N LYS A 200 6.03 18.67 -15.98
CA LYS A 200 6.83 19.88 -16.30
C LYS A 200 7.32 20.62 -15.06
N VAL A 201 6.54 20.63 -13.99
CA VAL A 201 6.87 21.32 -12.74
C VAL A 201 7.81 20.48 -11.88
N MET A 202 7.54 19.18 -11.77
CA MET A 202 8.35 18.26 -10.98
C MET A 202 9.70 17.96 -11.62
N GLY A 203 9.79 18.02 -12.95
CA GLY A 203 11.03 17.78 -13.69
C GLY A 203 11.64 16.42 -13.34
N GLU A 204 12.90 16.43 -12.92
CA GLU A 204 13.62 15.21 -12.53
C GLU A 204 13.02 14.49 -11.32
N HIS A 205 12.23 15.17 -10.46
CA HIS A 205 11.64 14.55 -9.28
C HIS A 205 10.42 13.70 -9.59
N TYR A 206 9.80 13.85 -10.77
CA TYR A 206 8.68 13.02 -11.16
C TYR A 206 9.13 11.57 -11.37
N ARG A 207 8.46 10.63 -10.71
CA ARG A 207 8.79 9.19 -10.77
C ARG A 207 7.80 8.48 -11.67
N HIS A 208 8.32 7.74 -12.63
CA HIS A 208 7.54 6.89 -13.52
C HIS A 208 8.35 5.70 -14.00
N THR A 209 7.67 4.60 -14.28
CA THR A 209 8.27 3.44 -14.95
C THR A 209 7.27 2.73 -15.85
N ASP A 210 7.75 2.26 -17.00
CA ASP A 210 7.04 1.38 -17.94
C ASP A 210 7.35 -0.10 -17.71
N GLU A 211 8.08 -0.45 -16.63
CA GLU A 211 8.33 -1.83 -16.27
C GLU A 211 7.01 -2.56 -15.98
N SER A 212 6.93 -3.81 -16.46
CA SER A 212 5.83 -4.71 -16.12
C SER A 212 5.57 -4.71 -14.62
N MET A 213 4.36 -4.32 -14.21
CA MET A 213 4.00 -4.24 -12.79
C MET A 213 4.20 -5.57 -12.06
N TRP A 214 4.09 -6.72 -12.74
CA TRP A 214 4.37 -8.03 -12.15
C TRP A 214 5.86 -8.23 -11.84
N VAL A 215 6.73 -7.75 -12.73
CA VAL A 215 8.18 -7.73 -12.52
C VAL A 215 8.50 -6.77 -11.39
N SER A 216 7.90 -5.58 -11.39
CA SER A 216 8.07 -4.60 -10.32
C SER A 216 7.57 -5.14 -8.98
N LEU A 217 6.46 -5.86 -8.91
CA LEU A 217 5.95 -6.46 -7.67
C LEU A 217 6.99 -7.38 -7.04
N TRP A 218 7.56 -8.26 -7.86
CA TRP A 218 8.61 -9.16 -7.41
C TRP A 218 9.87 -8.42 -6.95
N LYS A 219 10.32 -7.44 -7.74
CA LYS A 219 11.51 -6.64 -7.42
C LYS A 219 11.31 -5.86 -6.13
N VAL A 220 10.25 -5.04 -6.05
CA VAL A 220 9.91 -4.20 -4.90
C VAL A 220 9.76 -5.02 -3.63
N MET A 221 9.04 -6.15 -3.66
CA MET A 221 8.89 -7.03 -2.49
C MET A 221 10.23 -7.50 -1.90
N ARG A 222 11.25 -7.60 -2.75
CA ARG A 222 12.59 -8.08 -2.37
C ARG A 222 13.57 -6.94 -2.12
N SER A 223 13.39 -5.77 -2.73
CA SER A 223 14.33 -4.63 -2.63
C SER A 223 13.92 -3.58 -1.61
N CYS A 224 12.65 -3.55 -1.19
CA CYS A 224 12.08 -2.57 -0.27
C CYS A 224 11.77 -3.23 1.09
N GLN A 225 12.80 -3.61 1.85
CA GLN A 225 12.63 -4.31 3.13
C GLN A 225 12.58 -3.36 4.32
N PHE A 226 13.46 -2.35 4.32
CA PHE A 226 13.54 -1.33 5.37
C PHE A 226 13.99 -0.01 4.74
N VAL A 227 13.91 1.08 5.50
CA VAL A 227 14.46 2.37 5.09
C VAL A 227 15.62 2.79 5.99
N ASP A 228 16.58 3.47 5.38
CA ASP A 228 17.78 4.02 6.03
C ASP A 228 18.17 5.34 5.33
N GLY A 229 18.82 6.24 6.04
CA GLY A 229 19.21 7.54 5.53
C GLY A 229 19.63 8.53 6.60
N GLU A 230 20.09 9.69 6.15
CA GLU A 230 20.57 10.79 6.99
C GLU A 230 19.71 12.04 6.78
N ASP A 231 19.81 13.02 7.68
CA ASP A 231 19.13 14.32 7.60
C ASP A 231 17.60 14.23 7.39
N GLY A 232 16.96 13.19 7.93
CA GLY A 232 15.51 13.00 7.87
C GLY A 232 14.95 12.59 6.50
N ILE A 233 15.82 12.20 5.55
CA ILE A 233 15.44 11.67 4.23
C ILE A 233 15.86 10.19 4.18
N LEU A 234 14.88 9.31 4.22
CA LEU A 234 15.07 7.86 4.29
C LEU A 234 14.74 7.22 2.94
N MET A 235 15.55 6.26 2.51
CA MET A 235 15.37 5.54 1.25
C MET A 235 15.34 4.04 1.50
N PHE A 236 14.62 3.30 0.66
CA PHE A 236 14.57 1.84 0.79
C PHE A 236 15.95 1.17 0.63
N ARG A 237 16.15 0.11 1.42
CA ARG A 237 17.32 -0.76 1.44
C ARG A 237 16.88 -2.22 1.59
N ASN A 238 17.80 -3.13 1.32
CA ASN A 238 17.57 -4.56 1.45
C ASN A 238 18.86 -5.34 1.75
N THR A 239 18.67 -6.52 2.31
CA THR A 239 19.66 -7.54 2.64
C THR A 239 19.90 -8.52 1.50
N ASN A 240 19.03 -8.49 0.48
CA ASN A 240 19.09 -9.35 -0.70
C ASN A 240 20.18 -8.94 -1.71
N HIS A 241 20.85 -7.81 -1.49
CA HIS A 241 21.81 -7.21 -2.42
C HIS A 241 21.25 -6.96 -3.83
N ILE A 242 19.97 -6.57 -3.94
CA ILE A 242 19.31 -6.30 -5.23
C ILE A 242 18.86 -4.85 -5.39
N GLY A 243 19.04 -4.31 -6.60
CA GLY A 243 18.54 -2.98 -6.96
C GLY A 243 19.38 -1.81 -6.43
N VAL A 244 18.79 -0.61 -6.49
CA VAL A 244 19.46 0.64 -6.11
C VAL A 244 19.54 0.75 -4.58
N GLY A 245 20.69 1.16 -4.04
CA GLY A 245 20.91 1.26 -2.60
C GLY A 245 21.16 -0.10 -1.91
N ALA A 246 21.39 -1.16 -2.69
CA ALA A 246 21.84 -2.44 -2.17
C ALA A 246 23.34 -2.36 -1.81
N GLY A 247 23.70 -2.51 -0.53
CA GLY A 247 25.08 -2.38 -0.04
C GLY A 247 25.30 -3.00 1.34
N GLU A 248 26.53 -3.45 1.57
CA GLU A 248 27.01 -4.55 2.45
C GLU A 248 26.83 -4.42 3.98
N ASN A 249 26.05 -3.47 4.50
CA ASN A 249 26.06 -3.18 5.94
C ASN A 249 24.69 -3.40 6.61
N LEU A 250 24.34 -4.67 6.81
CA LEU A 250 23.74 -5.09 8.08
C LEU A 250 24.87 -5.54 9.01
#